data_AF-A0A5A7NNY6-F1
#
_entry.id   AF-A0A5A7NNY6-F1
#
_cell.length_a   1.000
_cell.length_b   1.000
_cell.length_c   1.000
_cell.angle_alpha   90.00
_cell.angle_beta   90.00
_cell.angle_gamma   90.00
#
_symmetry.space_group_name_H-M   'P 1'
#
loop_
_entity.id
_entity.type
_entity.pdbx_description
1 polymer ?
#
loop_
_entity_poly.entity_id
_entity_poly.type
_entity_poly.pdbx_seq_one_letter_code
_entity_poly.pdbx_strand_id
1 'polypeptide(L)'
;MLFSPLALGEMELPNRLVMAPLTRVRAGKQGVPGPLVAEHYRQRASLGLIVSEGVYPSHAGQGFPGQPGLVTAEQLEGWAKVTSAVHAEGGRIFAQVMHAGRVTHPATNGGHEVVAPSAIAVDGETRTYEGKKPLPVPRALAAAELPGIIQEFVQASRNAIQAGFDGVELHAANGYLLHEFLSPAANRRTDAYGGSPENRARFVIEVAEAVAAAIDPNRVGIRISPEHNIQGALEVDGDDVRQTYGHLVDALAPLNLAYLSVLHKEPTGGLVQDLRSRFNGTFLVNTGFDEVTTPEEAAALVADGHADAVVVGRPAIANPDLVRRWREGLPVNVPDPSTFYTNGAEGYTDYPAYRN
;
A
#
# COMPACT_ATOMS: atom_id res chain seq x y z
N MET A 1 -1.87 -2.27 25.59
CA MET A 1 -1.52 -1.22 24.61
C MET A 1 -2.11 -1.48 23.22
N LEU A 2 -1.90 -2.65 22.60
CA LEU A 2 -2.37 -2.97 21.23
C LEU A 2 -3.88 -2.70 20.95
N PHE A 3 -4.74 -2.93 21.94
CA PHE A 3 -6.20 -2.73 21.81
C PHE A 3 -6.70 -1.36 22.32
N SER A 4 -5.79 -0.45 22.67
CA SER A 4 -6.14 0.91 23.08
C SER A 4 -6.29 1.82 21.85
N PRO A 5 -7.05 2.91 21.94
CA PRO A 5 -7.16 3.88 20.86
C PRO A 5 -5.83 4.52 20.45
N LEU A 6 -5.80 5.05 19.23
CA LEU A 6 -4.69 5.83 18.67
C LEU A 6 -5.26 7.01 17.88
N ALA A 7 -4.80 8.22 18.16
CA ALA A 7 -5.10 9.36 17.29
C ALA A 7 -4.31 9.25 15.97
N LEU A 8 -4.98 9.48 14.85
CA LEU A 8 -4.41 9.50 13.51
C LEU A 8 -4.95 10.73 12.77
N GLY A 9 -4.17 11.81 12.77
CA GLY A 9 -4.67 13.13 12.33
C GLY A 9 -5.87 13.54 13.18
N GLU A 10 -6.99 13.86 12.53
CA GLU A 10 -8.27 14.20 13.19
C GLU A 10 -9.12 12.99 13.57
N MET A 11 -8.72 11.77 13.18
CA MET A 11 -9.45 10.55 13.49
C MET A 11 -8.92 9.88 14.76
N GLU A 12 -9.80 9.21 15.49
CA GLU A 12 -9.40 8.24 16.50
C GLU A 12 -9.57 6.83 15.94
N LEU A 13 -8.52 6.01 15.98
CA LEU A 13 -8.59 4.58 15.68
C LEU A 13 -8.97 3.82 16.96
N PRO A 14 -9.91 2.86 16.93
CA PRO A 14 -10.39 2.16 18.12
C PRO A 14 -9.39 1.14 18.69
N ASN A 15 -8.35 0.80 17.92
CA ASN A 15 -7.25 -0.06 18.31
C ASN A 15 -6.06 0.19 17.37
N ARG A 16 -4.91 -0.46 17.65
CA ARG A 16 -3.64 -0.26 16.95
C ARG A 16 -3.33 -1.37 15.94
N LEU A 17 -4.35 -2.10 15.48
CA LEU A 17 -4.24 -3.10 14.43
C LEU A 17 -4.72 -2.54 13.11
N VAL A 18 -3.84 -2.52 12.12
CA VAL A 18 -4.13 -2.01 10.78
C VAL A 18 -4.20 -3.17 9.80
N MET A 19 -5.26 -3.23 8.99
CA MET A 19 -5.31 -4.18 7.87
C MET A 19 -4.27 -3.77 6.84
N ALA A 20 -3.36 -4.67 6.51
CA ALA A 20 -2.45 -4.41 5.40
C ALA A 20 -3.22 -4.28 4.07
N PRO A 21 -2.73 -3.46 3.14
CA PRO A 21 -3.15 -3.47 1.75
C PRO A 21 -2.83 -4.82 1.12
N LEU A 22 -3.86 -5.54 0.71
CA LEU A 22 -3.77 -6.93 0.25
C LEU A 22 -4.50 -7.06 -1.08
N THR A 23 -3.78 -7.09 -2.20
CA THR A 23 -4.40 -7.28 -3.52
C THR A 23 -5.18 -8.60 -3.60
N ARG A 24 -6.49 -8.53 -3.91
CA ARG A 24 -7.35 -9.72 -4.00
C ARG A 24 -7.99 -9.93 -5.38
N VAL A 25 -7.80 -9.03 -6.35
CA VAL A 25 -8.21 -9.20 -7.77
C VAL A 25 -9.70 -9.50 -8.00
N ARG A 26 -10.58 -8.96 -7.15
CA ARG A 26 -12.04 -9.25 -7.17
C ARG A 26 -12.92 -8.10 -7.69
N ALA A 27 -12.33 -7.12 -8.38
CA ALA A 27 -13.06 -6.01 -9.00
C ALA A 27 -13.43 -6.26 -10.47
N GLY A 28 -13.14 -7.47 -11.00
CA GLY A 28 -13.45 -7.84 -12.38
C GLY A 28 -12.65 -7.05 -13.43
N LYS A 29 -12.97 -7.24 -14.71
CA LYS A 29 -12.18 -6.65 -15.82
C LYS A 29 -12.19 -5.12 -15.82
N GLN A 30 -13.30 -4.51 -15.42
CA GLN A 30 -13.46 -3.05 -15.40
C GLN A 30 -12.88 -2.40 -14.14
N GLY A 31 -12.35 -3.18 -13.20
CA GLY A 31 -11.82 -2.66 -11.94
C GLY A 31 -12.86 -1.97 -11.06
N VAL A 32 -14.13 -2.36 -11.16
CA VAL A 32 -15.24 -1.79 -10.38
C VAL A 32 -15.48 -2.67 -9.14
N PRO A 33 -15.29 -2.15 -7.92
CA PRO A 33 -15.61 -2.90 -6.70
C PRO A 33 -17.08 -3.32 -6.67
N GLY A 34 -17.32 -4.63 -6.57
CA GLY A 34 -18.66 -5.22 -6.50
C GLY A 34 -19.10 -5.56 -5.07
N PRO A 35 -20.28 -6.20 -4.91
CA PRO A 35 -20.82 -6.56 -3.59
C PRO A 35 -19.88 -7.41 -2.72
N LEU A 36 -19.10 -8.31 -3.33
CA LEU A 36 -18.12 -9.12 -2.60
C LEU A 36 -17.01 -8.27 -1.97
N VAL A 37 -16.55 -7.24 -2.67
CA VAL A 37 -15.51 -6.33 -2.18
C VAL A 37 -16.04 -5.52 -0.99
N ALA A 38 -17.28 -5.03 -1.10
CA ALA A 38 -17.94 -4.32 0.00
C ALA A 38 -18.11 -5.22 1.23
N GLU A 39 -18.59 -6.45 1.05
CA GLU A 39 -18.72 -7.42 2.17
C GLU A 39 -17.37 -7.75 2.80
N HIS A 40 -16.32 -7.93 1.99
CA HIS A 40 -14.99 -8.25 2.49
C HIS A 40 -14.44 -7.19 3.45
N TYR A 41 -14.54 -5.91 3.07
CA TYR A 41 -14.06 -4.82 3.93
C TYR A 41 -15.01 -4.56 5.09
N ARG A 42 -16.34 -4.62 4.90
CA ARG A 42 -17.33 -4.51 5.97
C ARG A 42 -17.04 -5.50 7.11
N GLN A 43 -16.79 -6.76 6.77
CA GLN A 43 -16.47 -7.82 7.74
C GLN A 43 -15.23 -7.51 8.60
N ARG A 44 -14.31 -6.67 8.12
CA ARG A 44 -13.02 -6.36 8.76
C ARG A 44 -12.99 -4.99 9.43
N ALA A 45 -14.12 -4.27 9.46
CA ALA A 45 -14.25 -2.91 9.99
C ALA A 45 -13.91 -2.77 11.49
N SER A 46 -13.76 -3.88 12.22
CA SER A 46 -13.28 -3.87 13.62
C SER A 46 -11.80 -3.51 13.77
N LEU A 47 -10.99 -3.63 12.71
CA LEU A 47 -9.60 -3.19 12.69
C LEU A 47 -9.53 -1.67 12.89
N GLY A 48 -8.46 -1.22 13.55
CA GLY A 48 -8.24 0.18 13.86
C GLY A 48 -8.29 1.07 12.62
N LEU A 49 -7.61 0.62 11.57
CA LEU A 49 -7.63 1.18 10.23
C LEU A 49 -7.60 0.03 9.21
N ILE A 50 -8.34 0.18 8.11
CA ILE A 50 -8.17 -0.65 6.92
C ILE A 50 -7.39 0.16 5.88
N VAL A 51 -6.35 -0.43 5.30
CA VAL A 51 -5.80 0.08 4.05
C VAL A 51 -6.27 -0.86 2.93
N SER A 52 -6.94 -0.32 1.92
CA SER A 52 -7.48 -1.12 0.82
C SER A 52 -6.38 -1.86 0.06
N GLU A 53 -6.76 -2.83 -0.76
CA GLU A 53 -5.90 -3.30 -1.84
C GLU A 53 -5.40 -2.16 -2.72
N GLY A 54 -4.27 -2.38 -3.42
CA GLY A 54 -3.69 -1.40 -4.33
C GLY A 54 -4.68 -1.03 -5.42
N VAL A 55 -5.05 0.25 -5.49
CA VAL A 55 -5.94 0.84 -6.50
C VAL A 55 -5.13 1.62 -7.51
N TYR A 56 -5.36 1.36 -8.81
CA TYR A 56 -4.59 2.03 -9.84
C TYR A 56 -5.08 3.48 -10.04
N PRO A 57 -4.16 4.46 -10.14
CA PRO A 57 -4.52 5.87 -10.35
C PRO A 57 -4.85 6.21 -11.80
N SER A 58 -4.44 5.38 -12.73
CA SER A 58 -4.64 5.50 -14.17
C SER A 58 -4.70 4.11 -14.81
N HIS A 59 -5.29 3.99 -16.00
CA HIS A 59 -5.29 2.71 -16.72
C HIS A 59 -3.87 2.19 -16.99
N ALA A 60 -2.93 3.10 -17.33
CA ALA A 60 -1.52 2.76 -17.53
C ALA A 60 -0.88 2.16 -16.27
N GLY A 61 -1.28 2.65 -15.09
CA GLY A 61 -0.80 2.18 -13.78
C GLY A 61 -1.42 0.88 -13.27
N GLN A 62 -2.36 0.26 -13.99
CA GLN A 62 -2.94 -1.03 -13.58
C GLN A 62 -1.88 -2.14 -13.65
N GLY A 63 -1.65 -2.84 -12.53
CA GLY A 63 -0.65 -3.91 -12.42
C GLY A 63 -1.22 -5.31 -12.63
N PHE A 64 -2.48 -5.55 -12.25
CA PHE A 64 -3.05 -6.90 -12.21
C PHE A 64 -4.44 -7.01 -12.83
N PRO A 65 -4.77 -8.15 -13.47
CA PRO A 65 -6.13 -8.48 -13.85
C PRO A 65 -7.04 -8.49 -12.62
N GLY A 66 -8.16 -7.79 -12.68
CA GLY A 66 -9.13 -7.74 -11.58
C GLY A 66 -8.79 -6.74 -10.47
N GLN A 67 -7.69 -6.00 -10.60
CA GLN A 67 -7.36 -4.89 -9.71
C GLN A 67 -8.39 -3.76 -9.84
N PRO A 68 -8.86 -3.16 -8.73
CA PRO A 68 -9.73 -2.00 -8.77
C PRO A 68 -9.01 -0.71 -9.17
N GLY A 69 -9.75 0.23 -9.74
CA GLY A 69 -9.25 1.57 -10.11
C GLY A 69 -9.89 2.71 -9.32
N LEU A 70 -9.34 3.91 -9.49
CA LEU A 70 -9.90 5.19 -9.05
C LEU A 70 -10.00 6.18 -10.23
N VAL A 71 -10.41 5.70 -11.40
CA VAL A 71 -10.36 6.44 -12.67
C VAL A 71 -11.74 6.83 -13.17
N THR A 72 -12.67 5.87 -13.21
CA THR A 72 -14.00 6.09 -13.82
C THR A 72 -15.10 6.31 -12.78
N ALA A 73 -16.19 6.97 -13.16
CA ALA A 73 -17.32 7.22 -12.28
C ALA A 73 -17.87 5.91 -11.67
N GLU A 74 -17.95 4.84 -12.44
CA GLU A 74 -18.42 3.53 -11.98
C GLU A 74 -17.50 2.91 -10.92
N GLN A 75 -16.18 3.12 -11.05
CA GLN A 75 -15.21 2.67 -10.05
C GLN A 75 -15.40 3.45 -8.74
N LEU A 76 -15.60 4.76 -8.82
CA LEU A 76 -15.87 5.63 -7.67
C LEU A 76 -17.19 5.25 -6.99
N GLU A 77 -18.25 4.96 -7.75
CA GLU A 77 -19.52 4.46 -7.20
C GLU A 77 -19.38 3.09 -6.53
N GLY A 78 -18.56 2.20 -7.09
CA GLY A 78 -18.21 0.92 -6.47
C GLY A 78 -17.51 1.12 -5.12
N TRP A 79 -16.49 1.99 -5.08
CA TRP A 79 -15.80 2.34 -3.85
C TRP A 79 -16.68 3.05 -2.83
N ALA A 80 -17.59 3.93 -3.25
CA ALA A 80 -18.54 4.59 -2.36
C ALA A 80 -19.44 3.60 -1.60
N LYS A 81 -19.78 2.47 -2.23
CA LYS A 81 -20.51 1.37 -1.56
C LYS A 81 -19.64 0.63 -0.55
N VAL A 82 -18.36 0.43 -0.86
CA VAL A 82 -17.39 -0.21 0.05
C VAL A 82 -17.16 0.66 1.29
N THR A 83 -16.83 1.94 1.10
CA THR A 83 -16.56 2.88 2.20
C THR A 83 -17.78 3.05 3.08
N SER A 84 -18.97 3.23 2.49
CA SER A 84 -20.24 3.28 3.24
C SER A 84 -20.48 2.02 4.07
N ALA A 85 -20.17 0.83 3.55
CA ALA A 85 -20.34 -0.42 4.29
C ALA A 85 -19.36 -0.52 5.47
N VAL A 86 -18.10 -0.09 5.29
CA VAL A 86 -17.11 -0.04 6.37
C VAL A 86 -17.54 0.96 7.45
N HIS A 87 -17.95 2.16 7.05
CA HIS A 87 -18.39 3.22 7.95
C HIS A 87 -19.66 2.86 8.73
N ALA A 88 -20.58 2.12 8.12
CA ALA A 88 -21.78 1.62 8.81
C ALA A 88 -21.46 0.69 9.99
N GLU A 89 -20.30 0.02 9.97
CA GLU A 89 -19.77 -0.80 11.07
C GLU A 89 -18.85 -0.01 12.01
N GLY A 90 -18.68 1.30 11.78
CA GLY A 90 -17.78 2.17 12.52
C GLY A 90 -16.29 2.01 12.18
N GLY A 91 -15.96 1.37 11.06
CA GLY A 91 -14.59 1.21 10.60
C GLY A 91 -14.01 2.48 9.98
N ARG A 92 -12.70 2.48 9.71
CA ARG A 92 -11.98 3.53 8.96
C ARG A 92 -11.22 2.88 7.81
N ILE A 93 -11.19 3.49 6.64
CA ILE A 93 -10.55 2.93 5.45
C ILE A 93 -9.80 3.99 4.63
N PHE A 94 -8.54 3.66 4.29
CA PHE A 94 -7.69 4.43 3.38
C PHE A 94 -7.55 3.70 2.05
N ALA A 95 -7.50 4.44 0.94
CA ALA A 95 -7.24 3.89 -0.38
C ALA A 95 -5.73 3.78 -0.63
N GLN A 96 -5.20 2.59 -0.93
CA GLN A 96 -3.79 2.49 -1.32
C GLN A 96 -3.58 2.83 -2.80
N VAL A 97 -3.13 4.05 -3.09
CA VAL A 97 -2.90 4.51 -4.47
C VAL A 97 -1.57 3.94 -5.00
N MET A 98 -1.67 3.07 -6.00
CA MET A 98 -0.54 2.27 -6.51
C MET A 98 -0.46 2.31 -8.02
N HIS A 99 0.60 2.94 -8.56
CA HIS A 99 0.95 2.85 -9.98
C HIS A 99 1.96 1.72 -10.20
N ALA A 100 1.62 0.73 -11.03
CA ALA A 100 2.42 -0.49 -11.18
C ALA A 100 3.81 -0.30 -11.79
N GLY A 101 4.01 0.78 -12.55
CA GLY A 101 5.30 1.07 -13.20
C GLY A 101 5.66 -0.02 -14.19
N ARG A 102 6.86 -0.59 -14.12
CA ARG A 102 7.28 -1.69 -14.99
C ARG A 102 6.69 -3.04 -14.59
N VAL A 103 6.05 -3.17 -13.43
CA VAL A 103 5.41 -4.42 -13.00
C VAL A 103 4.00 -4.54 -13.59
N THR A 104 3.90 -4.41 -14.91
CA THR A 104 2.64 -4.59 -15.65
C THR A 104 2.92 -5.03 -17.08
N HIS A 105 1.87 -5.27 -17.85
CA HIS A 105 1.94 -5.71 -19.23
C HIS A 105 0.80 -5.07 -20.05
N PRO A 106 0.99 -4.79 -21.35
CA PRO A 106 -0.07 -4.24 -22.23
C PRO A 106 -1.37 -5.06 -22.22
N ALA A 107 -1.25 -6.39 -22.18
CA ALA A 107 -2.39 -7.32 -22.03
C ALA A 107 -3.10 -7.28 -20.66
N THR A 108 -2.65 -6.45 -19.72
CA THR A 108 -3.29 -6.18 -18.42
C THR A 108 -3.85 -4.76 -18.37
N ASN A 109 -3.03 -3.77 -18.71
CA ASN A 109 -3.35 -2.35 -18.53
C ASN A 109 -4.17 -1.73 -19.68
N GLY A 110 -4.72 -2.54 -20.60
CA GLY A 110 -5.54 -2.08 -21.72
C GLY A 110 -4.76 -1.66 -22.96
N GLY A 111 -3.52 -2.12 -23.12
CA GLY A 111 -2.65 -1.79 -24.26
C GLY A 111 -1.84 -0.51 -24.06
N HIS A 112 -1.90 0.10 -22.88
CA HIS A 112 -1.12 1.27 -22.54
C HIS A 112 0.37 0.90 -22.44
N GLU A 113 1.22 1.86 -22.79
CA GLU A 113 2.66 1.67 -22.72
C GLU A 113 3.12 1.44 -21.27
N VAL A 114 4.02 0.49 -21.08
CA VAL A 114 4.61 0.20 -19.77
C VAL A 114 5.74 1.18 -19.53
N VAL A 115 5.70 1.90 -18.41
CA VAL A 115 6.62 3.00 -18.10
C VAL A 115 7.38 2.77 -16.79
N ALA A 116 8.58 3.31 -16.70
CA ALA A 116 9.47 3.21 -15.53
C ALA A 116 10.47 4.37 -15.48
N PRO A 117 11.23 4.55 -14.40
CA PRO A 117 12.36 5.48 -14.38
C PRO A 117 13.43 5.14 -15.42
N SER A 118 13.61 3.86 -15.79
CA SER A 118 14.62 3.39 -16.74
C SER A 118 14.11 2.20 -17.55
N ALA A 119 14.64 2.01 -18.77
CA ALA A 119 14.26 0.94 -19.68
C ALA A 119 14.88 -0.41 -19.28
N ILE A 120 14.49 -0.92 -18.10
CA ILE A 120 15.02 -2.14 -17.49
C ILE A 120 13.82 -3.02 -17.11
N ALA A 121 13.68 -4.17 -17.76
CA ALA A 121 12.65 -5.14 -17.42
C ALA A 121 12.87 -5.74 -16.02
N VAL A 122 11.79 -6.22 -15.41
CA VAL A 122 11.88 -7.11 -14.25
C VAL A 122 12.05 -8.53 -14.78
N ASP A 123 13.02 -9.27 -14.24
CA ASP A 123 13.18 -10.69 -14.56
C ASP A 123 11.99 -11.47 -13.99
N GLY A 124 11.11 -11.97 -14.87
CA GLY A 124 9.97 -12.79 -14.48
C GLY A 124 8.75 -12.65 -15.39
N GLU A 125 7.66 -13.25 -14.94
CA GLU A 125 6.37 -13.22 -15.62
C GLU A 125 5.30 -12.56 -14.75
N THR A 126 4.33 -11.91 -15.39
CA THR A 126 3.10 -11.44 -14.76
C THR A 126 1.89 -12.15 -15.34
N ARG A 127 0.82 -12.25 -14.54
CA ARG A 127 -0.46 -12.77 -15.01
C ARG A 127 -1.21 -11.66 -15.74
N THR A 128 -1.69 -11.94 -16.94
CA THR A 128 -2.49 -11.03 -17.76
C THR A 128 -3.89 -11.60 -18.00
N TYR A 129 -4.77 -10.87 -18.68
CA TYR A 129 -6.05 -11.43 -19.15
C TYR A 129 -5.88 -12.54 -20.19
N GLU A 130 -4.67 -12.70 -20.75
CA GLU A 130 -4.32 -13.69 -21.78
C GLU A 130 -3.39 -14.80 -21.24
N GLY A 131 -3.31 -14.95 -19.92
CA GLY A 131 -2.40 -15.90 -19.26
C GLY A 131 -1.09 -15.27 -18.78
N LYS A 132 -0.14 -16.10 -18.35
CA LYS A 132 1.18 -15.61 -17.92
C LYS A 132 1.99 -15.14 -19.12
N LYS A 133 2.67 -14.00 -18.97
CA LYS A 133 3.51 -13.38 -19.99
C LYS A 133 4.77 -12.83 -19.31
N PRO A 134 5.93 -12.82 -20.00
CA PRO A 134 7.11 -12.12 -19.49
C PRO A 134 6.83 -10.63 -19.33
N LEU A 135 7.42 -10.01 -18.31
CA LEU A 135 7.35 -8.55 -18.16
C LEU A 135 8.16 -7.88 -19.29
N PRO A 136 7.58 -6.89 -20.01
CA PRO A 136 8.26 -6.28 -21.14
C PRO A 136 9.34 -5.31 -20.66
N VAL A 137 10.27 -4.95 -21.55
CA VAL A 137 11.14 -3.80 -21.31
C VAL A 137 10.26 -2.54 -21.28
N PRO A 138 10.24 -1.77 -20.18
CA PRO A 138 9.45 -0.56 -20.09
C PRO A 138 10.07 0.56 -20.93
N ARG A 139 9.29 1.57 -21.27
CA ARG A 139 9.83 2.86 -21.72
C ARG A 139 10.28 3.67 -20.51
N ALA A 140 11.46 4.27 -20.60
CA ALA A 140 11.90 5.25 -19.61
C ALA A 140 11.09 6.54 -19.75
N LEU A 141 10.49 7.01 -18.64
CA LEU A 141 9.82 8.31 -18.57
C LEU A 141 10.84 9.43 -18.81
N ALA A 142 10.47 10.48 -19.53
CA ALA A 142 11.23 11.71 -19.59
C ALA A 142 10.88 12.59 -18.37
N ALA A 143 11.80 13.45 -17.94
CA ALA A 143 11.55 14.36 -16.83
C ALA A 143 10.30 15.25 -17.05
N ALA A 144 10.03 15.65 -18.30
CA ALA A 144 8.85 16.45 -18.65
C ALA A 144 7.52 15.70 -18.52
N GLU A 145 7.53 14.36 -18.40
CA GLU A 145 6.32 13.54 -18.21
C GLU A 145 5.95 13.35 -16.74
N LEU A 146 6.92 13.51 -15.82
CA LEU A 146 6.72 13.29 -14.38
C LEU A 146 5.61 14.17 -13.77
N PRO A 147 5.45 15.46 -14.16
CA PRO A 147 4.31 16.25 -13.71
C PRO A 147 2.95 15.62 -14.07
N GLY A 148 2.86 14.95 -15.23
CA GLY A 148 1.65 14.22 -15.63
C GLY A 148 1.37 13.03 -14.71
N ILE A 149 2.40 12.24 -14.38
CA ILE A 149 2.27 11.12 -13.44
C ILE A 149 1.87 11.60 -12.04
N ILE A 150 2.46 12.72 -11.56
CA ILE A 150 2.04 13.33 -10.28
C ILE A 150 0.55 13.67 -10.32
N GLN A 151 0.04 14.21 -11.43
CA GLN A 151 -1.40 14.50 -11.57
C GLN A 151 -2.27 13.23 -11.55
N GLU A 152 -1.78 12.08 -12.02
CA GLU A 152 -2.52 10.81 -11.88
C GLU A 152 -2.71 10.45 -10.39
N PHE A 153 -1.64 10.54 -9.57
CA PHE A 153 -1.74 10.31 -8.13
C PHE A 153 -2.65 11.32 -7.44
N VAL A 154 -2.54 12.61 -7.78
CA VAL A 154 -3.39 13.68 -7.23
C VAL A 154 -4.86 13.45 -7.56
N GLN A 155 -5.18 13.18 -8.83
CA GLN A 155 -6.57 12.98 -9.26
C GLN A 155 -7.17 11.72 -8.64
N ALA A 156 -6.42 10.61 -8.61
CA ALA A 156 -6.86 9.39 -7.94
C ALA A 156 -7.10 9.61 -6.44
N SER A 157 -6.26 10.41 -5.78
CA SER A 157 -6.43 10.72 -4.36
C SER A 157 -7.67 11.58 -4.10
N ARG A 158 -7.95 12.59 -4.94
CA ARG A 158 -9.22 13.34 -4.89
C ARG A 158 -10.42 12.44 -5.12
N ASN A 159 -10.31 11.52 -6.08
CA ASN A 159 -11.35 10.54 -6.38
C ASN A 159 -11.60 9.59 -5.20
N ALA A 160 -10.56 9.19 -4.46
CA ALA A 160 -10.72 8.39 -3.24
C ALA A 160 -11.52 9.16 -2.18
N ILE A 161 -11.18 10.42 -1.94
CA ILE A 161 -11.94 11.27 -0.99
C ILE A 161 -13.39 11.44 -1.46
N GLN A 162 -13.62 11.66 -2.76
CA GLN A 162 -14.98 11.73 -3.32
C GLN A 162 -15.77 10.42 -3.13
N ALA A 163 -15.10 9.27 -3.23
CA ALA A 163 -15.68 7.95 -2.96
C ALA A 163 -15.83 7.64 -1.47
N GLY A 164 -15.58 8.60 -0.58
CA GLY A 164 -15.81 8.47 0.85
C GLY A 164 -14.72 7.72 1.61
N PHE A 165 -13.52 7.56 1.05
CA PHE A 165 -12.38 7.10 1.85
C PHE A 165 -12.00 8.16 2.89
N ASP A 166 -11.48 7.71 4.04
CA ASP A 166 -11.03 8.60 5.10
C ASP A 166 -9.71 9.29 4.73
N GLY A 167 -8.92 8.65 3.86
CA GLY A 167 -7.66 9.14 3.34
C GLY A 167 -7.05 8.20 2.29
N VAL A 168 -5.78 8.41 1.97
CA VAL A 168 -5.01 7.60 1.02
C VAL A 168 -3.69 7.15 1.60
N GLU A 169 -3.20 6.00 1.18
CA GLU A 169 -1.83 5.56 1.37
C GLU A 169 -1.10 5.57 0.01
N LEU A 170 -0.03 6.36 -0.11
CA LEU A 170 0.83 6.33 -1.28
C LEU A 170 1.71 5.08 -1.26
N HIS A 171 1.63 4.27 -2.31
CA HIS A 171 2.41 3.03 -2.39
C HIS A 171 3.83 3.29 -2.94
N ALA A 172 4.76 3.65 -2.07
CA ALA A 172 6.21 3.81 -2.35
C ALA A 172 7.06 2.60 -1.93
N ALA A 173 6.51 1.40 -2.15
CA ALA A 173 7.04 0.15 -1.66
C ALA A 173 6.94 -0.95 -2.73
N ASN A 174 7.55 -2.09 -2.44
CA ASN A 174 7.33 -3.39 -3.10
C ASN A 174 7.72 -3.46 -4.58
N GLY A 175 8.32 -2.41 -5.13
CA GLY A 175 8.93 -2.42 -6.46
C GLY A 175 8.00 -1.90 -7.54
N TYR A 176 6.92 -1.21 -7.15
CA TYR A 176 6.07 -0.43 -8.04
C TYR A 176 6.66 0.97 -8.28
N LEU A 177 6.03 1.78 -9.14
CA LEU A 177 6.64 2.97 -9.73
C LEU A 177 7.37 3.88 -8.74
N LEU A 178 6.74 4.24 -7.62
CA LEU A 178 7.39 5.10 -6.63
C LEU A 178 8.64 4.44 -6.00
N HIS A 179 8.59 3.13 -5.69
CA HIS A 179 9.76 2.39 -5.22
C HIS A 179 10.82 2.17 -6.32
N GLU A 180 10.40 2.02 -7.59
CA GLU A 180 11.32 1.94 -8.71
C GLU A 180 12.19 3.19 -8.81
N PHE A 181 11.65 4.37 -8.52
CA PHE A 181 12.44 5.61 -8.47
C PHE A 181 13.45 5.63 -7.32
N LEU A 182 13.11 5.06 -6.15
CA LEU A 182 14.00 4.99 -4.97
C LEU A 182 15.17 4.04 -5.19
N SER A 183 14.92 2.87 -5.79
CA SER A 183 15.90 1.79 -5.90
C SER A 183 16.98 2.09 -6.95
N PRO A 184 18.28 1.98 -6.61
CA PRO A 184 19.39 2.15 -7.57
C PRO A 184 19.44 1.04 -8.63
N ALA A 185 18.80 -0.11 -8.40
CA ALA A 185 18.72 -1.18 -9.39
C ALA A 185 17.71 -0.87 -10.51
N ALA A 186 16.58 -0.23 -10.15
CA ALA A 186 15.51 0.11 -11.07
C ALA A 186 15.69 1.49 -11.73
N ASN A 187 16.31 2.44 -11.03
CA ASN A 187 16.52 3.81 -11.49
C ASN A 187 17.99 4.06 -11.86
N ARG A 188 18.29 4.05 -13.17
CA ARG A 188 19.60 4.36 -13.76
C ARG A 188 19.63 5.70 -14.48
N ARG A 189 18.73 6.61 -14.10
CA ARG A 189 18.66 7.95 -14.70
C ARG A 189 19.91 8.76 -14.37
N THR A 190 20.23 9.70 -15.25
CA THR A 190 21.36 10.63 -15.09
C THR A 190 20.90 12.09 -14.97
N ASP A 191 19.59 12.32 -14.88
CA ASP A 191 18.99 13.63 -14.63
C ASP A 191 18.71 13.84 -13.13
N ALA A 192 17.96 14.90 -12.80
CA ALA A 192 17.64 15.28 -11.43
C ALA A 192 16.78 14.26 -10.66
N TYR A 193 16.34 13.17 -11.31
CA TYR A 193 15.51 12.13 -10.73
C TYR A 193 16.23 10.78 -10.60
N GLY A 194 17.55 10.72 -10.80
CA GLY A 194 18.36 9.54 -10.48
C GLY A 194 19.83 9.86 -10.23
N GLY A 195 20.65 8.82 -10.16
CA GLY A 195 22.03 8.94 -9.71
C GLY A 195 22.11 8.89 -8.20
N SER A 196 22.15 10.04 -7.53
CA SER A 196 22.32 10.13 -6.08
C SER A 196 21.07 9.69 -5.29
N PRO A 197 21.21 9.28 -4.02
CA PRO A 197 20.08 9.01 -3.12
C PRO A 197 19.01 10.10 -3.10
N GLU A 198 19.41 11.38 -3.03
CA GLU A 198 18.50 12.51 -2.96
C GLU A 198 17.68 12.67 -4.25
N ASN A 199 18.33 12.52 -5.42
CA ASN A 199 17.65 12.59 -6.71
C ASN A 199 16.67 11.43 -6.91
N ARG A 200 16.99 10.22 -6.43
CA ARG A 200 16.09 9.06 -6.49
C ARG A 200 14.85 9.26 -5.61
N ALA A 201 15.01 9.89 -4.44
CA ALA A 201 13.90 10.24 -3.56
C ALA A 201 12.99 11.36 -4.09
N ARG A 202 13.53 12.28 -4.92
CA ARG A 202 12.86 13.48 -5.40
C ARG A 202 11.44 13.25 -5.94
N PHE A 203 11.27 12.27 -6.83
CA PHE A 203 9.95 12.02 -7.44
C PHE A 203 8.90 11.60 -6.40
N VAL A 204 9.29 10.78 -5.42
CA VAL A 204 8.38 10.33 -4.36
C VAL A 204 8.00 11.49 -3.43
N ILE A 205 8.95 12.38 -3.13
CA ILE A 205 8.71 13.60 -2.35
C ILE A 205 7.72 14.50 -3.08
N GLU A 206 7.96 14.79 -4.37
CA GLU A 206 7.07 15.65 -5.19
C GLU A 206 5.64 15.08 -5.27
N VAL A 207 5.48 13.77 -5.38
CA VAL A 207 4.16 13.10 -5.34
C VAL A 207 3.49 13.29 -3.98
N ALA A 208 4.21 13.06 -2.88
CA ALA A 208 3.67 13.21 -1.54
C ALA A 208 3.25 14.66 -1.22
N GLU A 209 4.08 15.64 -1.58
CA GLU A 209 3.78 17.07 -1.45
C GLU A 209 2.52 17.45 -2.23
N ALA A 210 2.43 17.03 -3.50
CA ALA A 210 1.30 17.37 -4.36
C ALA A 210 -0.02 16.74 -3.88
N VAL A 211 0.02 15.49 -3.40
CA VAL A 211 -1.16 14.80 -2.86
C VAL A 211 -1.58 15.41 -1.53
N ALA A 212 -0.64 15.66 -0.61
CA ALA A 212 -0.91 16.34 0.66
C ALA A 212 -1.56 17.71 0.45
N ALA A 213 -1.04 18.51 -0.49
CA ALA A 213 -1.64 19.79 -0.85
C ALA A 213 -3.05 19.67 -1.45
N ALA A 214 -3.36 18.56 -2.11
CA ALA A 214 -4.63 18.36 -2.78
C ALA A 214 -5.76 17.84 -1.89
N ILE A 215 -5.45 17.07 -0.84
CA ILE A 215 -6.46 16.37 -0.02
C ILE A 215 -6.26 16.47 1.50
N ASP A 216 -5.40 17.38 1.98
CA ASP A 216 -4.96 17.52 3.38
C ASP A 216 -3.89 16.48 3.78
N PRO A 217 -2.72 16.90 4.30
CA PRO A 217 -1.68 15.99 4.77
C PRO A 217 -2.16 15.00 5.85
N ASN A 218 -3.10 15.38 6.72
CA ASN A 218 -3.65 14.51 7.77
C ASN A 218 -4.48 13.34 7.21
N ARG A 219 -4.71 13.31 5.89
CA ARG A 219 -5.39 12.23 5.16
C ARG A 219 -4.45 11.45 4.25
N VAL A 220 -3.14 11.70 4.33
CA VAL A 220 -2.14 11.05 3.49
C VAL A 220 -1.20 10.24 4.35
N GLY A 221 -1.21 8.93 4.16
CA GLY A 221 -0.14 8.04 4.59
C GLY A 221 0.80 7.72 3.43
N ILE A 222 2.00 7.23 3.74
CA ILE A 222 2.91 6.66 2.74
C ILE A 222 3.49 5.35 3.25
N ARG A 223 3.56 4.36 2.36
CA ARG A 223 4.18 3.07 2.64
C ARG A 223 5.50 2.89 1.92
N ILE A 224 6.54 2.50 2.65
CA ILE A 224 7.88 2.17 2.15
C ILE A 224 8.29 0.75 2.55
N SER A 225 9.20 0.14 1.79
CA SER A 225 9.76 -1.18 2.11
C SER A 225 11.26 -1.29 1.78
N PRO A 226 12.11 -0.52 2.50
CA PRO A 226 13.56 -0.57 2.29
C PRO A 226 14.08 -2.00 2.40
N GLU A 227 15.06 -2.36 1.57
CA GLU A 227 15.73 -3.67 1.57
C GLU A 227 14.79 -4.86 1.34
N HIS A 228 13.55 -4.64 0.90
CA HIS A 228 12.61 -5.73 0.65
C HIS A 228 13.02 -6.59 -0.56
N ASN A 229 13.74 -5.99 -1.52
CA ASN A 229 14.43 -6.71 -2.60
C ASN A 229 13.53 -7.62 -3.46
N ILE A 230 12.32 -7.14 -3.79
CA ILE A 230 11.38 -7.84 -4.67
C ILE A 230 11.14 -7.09 -5.99
N GLN A 231 10.62 -7.79 -6.99
CA GLN A 231 10.21 -7.21 -8.27
C GLN A 231 11.33 -6.40 -8.97
N GLY A 232 12.58 -6.83 -8.81
CA GLY A 232 13.76 -6.20 -9.40
C GLY A 232 14.12 -4.82 -8.84
N ALA A 233 13.40 -4.32 -7.83
CA ALA A 233 13.78 -3.13 -7.06
C ALA A 233 14.72 -3.58 -5.94
N LEU A 234 15.99 -3.76 -6.31
CA LEU A 234 17.03 -4.25 -5.40
C LEU A 234 17.78 -3.09 -4.73
N GLU A 235 18.07 -3.29 -3.47
CA GLU A 235 18.63 -2.35 -2.51
C GLU A 235 19.58 -3.15 -1.61
N VAL A 236 20.81 -3.32 -2.09
CA VAL A 236 21.80 -4.23 -1.48
C VAL A 236 22.98 -3.49 -0.84
N ASP A 237 23.07 -2.18 -1.05
CA ASP A 237 24.04 -1.30 -0.39
C ASP A 237 23.35 -0.55 0.76
N GLY A 238 23.67 -0.94 2.00
CA GLY A 238 23.02 -0.38 3.18
C GLY A 238 23.32 1.11 3.42
N ASP A 239 24.45 1.63 2.94
CA ASP A 239 24.75 3.08 3.07
C ASP A 239 23.88 3.90 2.12
N ASP A 240 23.74 3.42 0.88
CA ASP A 240 22.87 4.02 -0.13
C ASP A 240 21.39 3.98 0.30
N VAL A 241 20.93 2.87 0.90
CA VAL A 241 19.59 2.74 1.50
C VAL A 241 19.39 3.77 2.61
N ARG A 242 20.30 3.84 3.58
CA ARG A 242 20.20 4.81 4.69
C ARG A 242 20.12 6.24 4.19
N GLN A 243 20.91 6.61 3.18
CA GLN A 243 20.88 7.95 2.60
C GLN A 243 19.57 8.22 1.84
N THR A 244 19.09 7.26 1.04
CA THR A 244 17.88 7.43 0.22
C THR A 244 16.65 7.61 1.11
N TYR A 245 16.45 6.69 2.06
CA TYR A 245 15.28 6.71 2.93
C TYR A 245 15.39 7.76 4.03
N GLY A 246 16.60 8.05 4.53
CA GLY A 246 16.83 9.16 5.45
C GLY A 246 16.45 10.50 4.80
N HIS A 247 16.92 10.76 3.58
CA HIS A 247 16.55 11.97 2.83
C HIS A 247 15.05 12.04 2.53
N LEU A 248 14.45 10.92 2.08
CA LEU A 248 13.02 10.83 1.85
C LEU A 248 12.23 11.21 3.12
N VAL A 249 12.53 10.59 4.25
CA VAL A 249 11.78 10.82 5.50
C VAL A 249 12.03 12.22 6.06
N ASP A 250 13.25 12.75 5.99
CA ASP A 250 13.55 14.12 6.40
C ASP A 250 12.72 15.15 5.60
N ALA A 251 12.48 14.90 4.31
CA ALA A 251 11.65 15.75 3.46
C ALA A 251 10.14 15.59 3.72
N LEU A 252 9.69 14.39 4.12
CA LEU A 252 8.28 14.10 4.41
C LEU A 252 7.84 14.56 5.80
N ALA A 253 8.73 14.52 6.79
CA ALA A 253 8.45 14.92 8.18
C ALA A 253 7.75 16.29 8.32
N PRO A 254 8.22 17.39 7.67
CA PRO A 254 7.57 18.69 7.80
C PRO A 254 6.17 18.76 7.15
N LEU A 255 5.78 17.78 6.34
CA LEU A 255 4.45 17.74 5.72
C LEU A 255 3.35 17.35 6.73
N ASN A 256 3.71 16.76 7.88
CA ASN A 256 2.77 16.26 8.88
C ASN A 256 1.74 15.27 8.30
N LEU A 257 2.25 14.31 7.51
CA LEU A 257 1.45 13.23 6.95
C LEU A 257 0.76 12.42 8.06
N ALA A 258 -0.41 11.84 7.76
CA ALA A 258 -1.19 11.02 8.68
C ALA A 258 -0.35 9.92 9.34
N TYR A 259 0.48 9.22 8.54
CA TYR A 259 1.42 8.22 9.03
C TYR A 259 2.51 7.87 8.02
N LEU A 260 3.59 7.28 8.53
CA LEU A 260 4.57 6.51 7.76
C LEU A 260 4.41 5.02 8.07
N SER A 261 4.24 4.19 7.04
CA SER A 261 4.09 2.74 7.15
C SER A 261 5.33 2.05 6.59
N VAL A 262 6.03 1.26 7.41
CA VAL A 262 7.28 0.60 7.04
C VAL A 262 7.11 -0.91 7.08
N LEU A 263 7.30 -1.55 5.93
CA LEU A 263 7.47 -3.00 5.83
C LEU A 263 8.96 -3.32 5.87
N HIS A 264 9.38 -4.03 6.90
CA HIS A 264 10.77 -4.44 7.06
C HIS A 264 10.86 -5.75 7.85
N LYS A 265 11.85 -6.60 7.53
CA LYS A 265 12.12 -7.86 8.26
C LYS A 265 12.59 -7.62 9.70
N GLU A 266 13.21 -6.46 9.96
CA GLU A 266 13.74 -6.06 11.26
C GLU A 266 13.10 -4.72 11.66
N PRO A 267 11.83 -4.69 12.09
CA PRO A 267 11.14 -3.46 12.42
C PRO A 267 11.73 -2.75 13.65
N THR A 268 12.41 -3.47 14.53
CA THR A 268 13.14 -2.92 15.69
C THR A 268 14.59 -2.56 15.37
N GLY A 269 15.06 -2.83 14.15
CA GLY A 269 16.43 -2.58 13.72
C GLY A 269 16.78 -1.10 13.57
N GLY A 270 18.08 -0.81 13.55
CA GLY A 270 18.60 0.57 13.53
C GLY A 270 18.08 1.42 12.38
N LEU A 271 17.95 0.86 11.17
CA LEU A 271 17.38 1.57 10.01
C LEU A 271 15.95 2.03 10.28
N VAL A 272 15.05 1.11 10.66
CA VAL A 272 13.63 1.41 10.83
C VAL A 272 13.40 2.39 11.98
N GLN A 273 14.14 2.24 13.08
CA GLN A 273 14.00 3.12 14.25
C GLN A 273 14.63 4.50 14.01
N ASP A 274 15.67 4.61 13.19
CA ASP A 274 16.17 5.91 12.70
C ASP A 274 15.11 6.63 11.85
N LEU A 275 14.47 5.92 10.90
CA LEU A 275 13.38 6.48 10.09
C LEU A 275 12.18 6.91 10.96
N ARG A 276 11.83 6.14 11.99
CA ARG A 276 10.80 6.54 12.97
C ARG A 276 11.18 7.87 13.64
N SER A 277 12.42 7.99 14.12
CA SER A 277 12.88 9.19 14.81
C SER A 277 12.89 10.42 13.89
N ARG A 278 13.27 10.25 12.62
CA ARG A 278 13.27 11.32 11.61
C ARG A 278 11.84 11.77 11.26
N PHE A 279 10.94 10.80 11.09
CA PHE A 279 9.55 11.09 10.72
C PHE A 279 8.82 11.84 11.84
N ASN A 280 9.06 11.45 13.10
CA ASN A 280 8.51 12.10 14.30
C ASN A 280 6.98 12.32 14.25
N GLY A 281 6.26 11.37 13.66
CA GLY A 281 4.80 11.32 13.58
C GLY A 281 4.30 9.90 13.78
N THR A 282 3.03 9.62 13.46
CA THR A 282 2.46 8.29 13.61
C THR A 282 3.19 7.27 12.74
N PHE A 283 3.76 6.24 13.37
CA PHE A 283 4.61 5.26 12.71
C PHE A 283 4.00 3.86 12.78
N LEU A 284 3.74 3.27 11.62
CA LEU A 284 3.17 1.93 11.47
C LEU A 284 4.24 0.95 11.00
N VAL A 285 4.25 -0.26 11.54
CA VAL A 285 5.21 -1.30 11.10
C VAL A 285 4.52 -2.58 10.66
N ASN A 286 5.12 -3.25 9.69
CA ASN A 286 4.76 -4.60 9.25
C ASN A 286 6.00 -5.50 9.32
N THR A 287 5.92 -6.63 10.03
CA THR A 287 7.05 -7.48 10.44
C THR A 287 7.61 -8.40 9.34
N GLY A 288 7.65 -7.89 8.10
CA GLY A 288 8.15 -8.63 6.95
C GLY A 288 7.07 -9.43 6.20
N PHE A 289 7.44 -9.95 5.04
CA PHE A 289 6.55 -10.71 4.16
C PHE A 289 6.58 -12.22 4.44
N ASP A 290 7.73 -12.74 4.85
CA ASP A 290 7.92 -14.17 5.07
C ASP A 290 7.31 -14.62 6.41
N GLU A 291 7.46 -13.81 7.46
CA GLU A 291 6.97 -14.10 8.80
C GLU A 291 5.56 -13.56 9.06
N VAL A 292 4.73 -14.39 9.71
CA VAL A 292 3.35 -14.02 10.04
C VAL A 292 3.38 -13.27 11.36
N THR A 293 2.97 -11.99 11.35
CA THR A 293 2.84 -11.19 12.55
C THR A 293 1.94 -11.89 13.58
N THR A 294 2.47 -12.11 14.79
CA THR A 294 1.75 -12.72 15.91
C THR A 294 1.13 -11.65 16.82
N PRO A 295 0.10 -11.99 17.61
CA PRO A 295 -0.44 -11.04 18.59
C PRO A 295 0.59 -10.61 19.64
N GLU A 296 1.50 -11.51 20.06
CA GLU A 296 2.55 -11.21 21.04
C GLU A 296 3.58 -10.24 20.46
N GLU A 297 4.03 -10.48 19.23
CA GLU A 297 4.94 -9.59 18.52
C GLU A 297 4.30 -8.21 18.31
N ALA A 298 3.06 -8.16 17.83
CA ALA A 298 2.33 -6.92 17.64
C ALA A 298 2.17 -6.14 18.96
N ALA A 299 1.90 -6.84 20.06
CA ALA A 299 1.78 -6.24 21.37
C ALA A 299 3.12 -5.67 21.88
N ALA A 300 4.23 -6.40 21.69
CA ALA A 300 5.56 -5.97 22.06
C ALA A 300 6.00 -4.72 21.28
N LEU A 301 5.84 -4.71 19.95
CA LEU A 301 6.20 -3.58 19.10
C LEU A 301 5.54 -2.26 19.55
N VAL A 302 4.29 -2.31 19.99
CA VAL A 302 3.58 -1.13 20.49
C VAL A 302 3.98 -0.81 21.94
N ALA A 303 4.08 -1.82 22.81
CA ALA A 303 4.38 -1.61 24.22
C ALA A 303 5.79 -1.05 24.45
N ASP A 304 6.76 -1.49 23.65
CA ASP A 304 8.16 -1.09 23.75
C ASP A 304 8.46 0.20 22.96
N GLY A 305 7.44 0.80 22.33
CA GLY A 305 7.59 2.06 21.60
C GLY A 305 8.32 1.93 20.27
N HIS A 306 8.27 0.75 19.63
CA HIS A 306 8.83 0.52 18.29
C HIS A 306 7.87 0.86 17.15
N ALA A 307 6.56 0.80 17.41
CA ALA A 307 5.52 1.35 16.52
C ALA A 307 4.36 1.96 17.30
N ASP A 308 3.57 2.83 16.65
CA ASP A 308 2.30 3.33 17.21
C ASP A 308 1.15 2.37 16.89
N ALA A 309 1.24 1.68 15.75
CA ALA A 309 0.34 0.62 15.34
C ALA A 309 1.02 -0.41 14.44
N VAL A 310 0.41 -1.60 14.35
CA VAL A 310 0.97 -2.76 13.64
C VAL A 310 0.07 -3.14 12.48
N VAL A 311 0.69 -3.25 11.31
CA VAL A 311 0.04 -3.60 10.04
C VAL A 311 0.10 -5.11 9.87
N VAL A 312 -1.07 -5.73 9.66
CA VAL A 312 -1.24 -7.19 9.64
C VAL A 312 -1.86 -7.63 8.32
N GLY A 313 -1.16 -8.54 7.62
CA GLY A 313 -1.58 -9.06 6.33
C GLY A 313 -2.35 -10.38 6.42
N ARG A 314 -1.63 -11.50 6.30
CA ARG A 314 -2.19 -12.87 6.22
C ARG A 314 -3.25 -13.20 7.30
N PRO A 315 -3.07 -12.86 8.59
CA PRO A 315 -4.12 -13.09 9.58
C PRO A 315 -5.43 -12.35 9.27
N ALA A 316 -5.36 -11.11 8.77
CA ALA A 316 -6.54 -10.32 8.40
C ALA A 316 -7.25 -10.87 7.15
N ILE A 317 -6.58 -11.65 6.30
CA ILE A 317 -7.25 -12.38 5.19
C ILE A 317 -8.27 -13.37 5.75
N ALA A 318 -7.85 -14.22 6.70
CA ALA A 318 -8.67 -15.36 7.14
C ALA A 318 -9.56 -15.06 8.35
N ASN A 319 -9.36 -13.93 9.04
CA ASN A 319 -10.02 -13.63 10.30
C ASN A 319 -10.73 -12.27 10.21
N PRO A 320 -12.02 -12.23 9.82
CA PRO A 320 -12.76 -10.96 9.76
C PRO A 320 -12.86 -10.26 11.13
N ASP A 321 -12.87 -11.05 12.20
CA ASP A 321 -12.95 -10.64 13.60
C ASP A 321 -11.59 -10.72 14.33
N LEU A 322 -10.48 -10.52 13.60
CA LEU A 322 -9.11 -10.67 14.12
C LEU A 322 -8.88 -9.96 15.45
N VAL A 323 -9.37 -8.72 15.60
CA VAL A 323 -9.21 -7.92 16.83
C VAL A 323 -9.79 -8.65 18.03
N ARG A 324 -10.99 -9.24 17.88
CA ARG A 324 -11.65 -9.99 18.94
C ARG A 324 -10.84 -11.23 19.29
N ARG A 325 -10.42 -12.00 18.28
CA ARG A 325 -9.66 -13.24 18.47
C ARG A 325 -8.36 -13.00 19.22
N TRP A 326 -7.60 -11.98 18.83
CA TRP A 326 -6.36 -11.63 19.51
C TRP A 326 -6.59 -11.06 20.91
N ARG A 327 -7.66 -10.29 21.13
CA ARG A 327 -7.97 -9.72 22.44
C ARG A 327 -8.38 -10.78 23.46
N GLU A 328 -9.16 -11.76 23.03
CA GLU A 328 -9.75 -12.80 23.88
C GLU A 328 -8.90 -14.10 23.91
N GLY A 329 -7.82 -14.18 23.12
CA GLY A 329 -7.01 -15.40 23.01
C GLY A 329 -7.73 -16.56 22.32
N LEU A 330 -8.62 -16.25 21.38
CA LEU A 330 -9.40 -17.25 20.64
C LEU A 330 -8.59 -17.86 19.49
N PRO A 331 -8.91 -19.09 19.05
CA PRO A 331 -8.29 -19.70 17.87
C PRO A 331 -8.42 -18.79 16.64
N VAL A 332 -7.43 -18.79 15.75
CA VAL A 332 -7.45 -18.06 14.47
C VAL A 332 -7.62 -19.03 13.30
N ASN A 333 -8.37 -18.61 12.29
CA ASN A 333 -8.48 -19.32 11.02
C ASN A 333 -7.12 -19.27 10.29
N VAL A 334 -6.79 -20.36 9.60
CA VAL A 334 -5.60 -20.45 8.74
C VAL A 334 -5.97 -19.95 7.34
N PRO A 335 -5.22 -18.99 6.76
CA PRO A 335 -5.45 -18.57 5.39
C PRO A 335 -5.07 -19.67 4.40
N ASP A 336 -5.88 -19.86 3.37
CA ASP A 336 -5.59 -20.70 2.21
C ASP A 336 -4.96 -19.86 1.07
N PRO A 337 -3.65 -20.00 0.80
CA PRO A 337 -2.97 -19.24 -0.26
C PRO A 337 -3.49 -19.53 -1.67
N SER A 338 -4.10 -20.69 -1.90
CA SER A 338 -4.61 -21.08 -3.23
C SER A 338 -5.77 -20.19 -3.69
N THR A 339 -6.44 -19.52 -2.74
CA THR A 339 -7.57 -18.61 -2.96
C THR A 339 -7.17 -17.13 -2.92
N PHE A 340 -5.89 -16.78 -2.72
CA PHE A 340 -5.51 -15.37 -2.57
C PHE A 340 -5.83 -14.53 -3.80
N TYR A 341 -5.65 -15.09 -5.00
CA TYR A 341 -5.82 -14.38 -6.27
C TYR A 341 -6.80 -15.08 -7.22
N THR A 342 -7.92 -15.56 -6.67
CA THR A 342 -9.02 -16.19 -7.39
C THR A 342 -10.25 -15.27 -7.46
N ASN A 343 -11.26 -15.67 -8.23
CA ASN A 343 -12.55 -15.00 -8.30
C ASN A 343 -13.54 -15.58 -7.28
N GLY A 344 -14.62 -14.85 -6.99
CA GLY A 344 -15.72 -15.32 -6.16
C GLY A 344 -15.50 -15.15 -4.65
N ALA A 345 -16.45 -15.69 -3.89
CA ALA A 345 -16.53 -15.53 -2.44
C ALA A 345 -15.56 -16.43 -1.65
N GLU A 346 -15.15 -17.55 -2.26
CA GLU A 346 -14.34 -18.58 -1.60
C GLU A 346 -12.93 -18.08 -1.27
N GLY A 347 -12.52 -18.29 -0.03
CA GLY A 347 -11.30 -17.74 0.55
C GLY A 347 -11.27 -16.21 0.59
N TYR A 348 -12.43 -15.55 0.60
CA TYR A 348 -12.54 -14.09 0.59
C TYR A 348 -13.52 -13.55 1.63
N THR A 349 -14.79 -13.95 1.54
CA THR A 349 -15.89 -13.52 2.43
C THR A 349 -16.51 -14.67 3.21
N ASP A 350 -16.05 -15.89 3.00
CA ASP A 350 -16.56 -17.14 3.58
C ASP A 350 -15.76 -17.64 4.78
N TYR A 351 -14.62 -17.02 5.10
CA TYR A 351 -13.93 -17.26 6.37
C TYR A 351 -14.86 -16.90 7.54
N PRO A 352 -15.16 -17.84 8.44
CA PRO A 352 -16.14 -17.61 9.50
C PRO A 352 -15.56 -16.69 10.59
N ALA A 353 -16.38 -15.77 11.09
CA ALA A 353 -16.14 -15.14 12.39
C ALA A 353 -16.30 -16.18 13.51
N TYR A 354 -15.64 -15.95 14.66
CA TYR A 354 -15.75 -16.84 15.81
C TYR A 354 -17.18 -16.78 16.38
N ARG A 355 -17.81 -17.95 16.52
CA ARG A 355 -19.14 -18.09 17.13
C ARG A 355 -18.97 -18.74 18.51
N ASN A 356 -19.64 -18.16 19.51
CA ASN A 356 -19.64 -18.65 20.89
C ASN A 356 -20.35 -19.99 21.04
#